data_AF-A0A257WAB3-F1
#
_entry.id   AF-A0A257WAB3-F1
#
_cell.length_a   1.000
_cell.length_b   1.000
_cell.length_c   1.000
_cell.angle_alpha   90.00
_cell.angle_beta   90.00
_cell.angle_gamma   90.00
#
_symmetry.space_group_name_H-M   'P 1'
#
loop_
_entity.id
_entity.type
_entity.pdbx_description
1 polymer ?
#
loop_
_entity_poly.entity_id
_entity_poly.type
_entity_poly.pdbx_seq_one_letter_code
_entity_poly.pdbx_strand_id
1 'polypeptide(L)'
;MDYFELLELPVSLKPDPVALSGRFFALSRKYHPDYHANASLEDQADALEKSAQLNRAYRIFQNPDETIKYVLMLKGLLEEEEKYSLS
;
A
#
# COMPACT_ATOMS: atom_id res chain seq x y z
N MET A 1 3.27 -2.86 -9.66
CA MET A 1 3.18 -1.58 -8.94
C MET A 1 3.36 -1.89 -7.47
N ASP A 2 4.43 -1.38 -6.87
CA ASP A 2 4.71 -1.60 -5.46
C ASP A 2 4.00 -0.56 -4.57
N TYR A 3 4.08 -0.72 -3.25
CA TYR A 3 3.44 0.17 -2.28
C TYR A 3 4.10 1.55 -2.20
N PHE A 4 5.38 1.68 -2.56
CA PHE A 4 6.07 2.96 -2.64
C PHE A 4 5.58 3.74 -3.85
N GLU A 5 5.47 3.10 -5.02
CA GLU A 5 4.87 3.66 -6.22
C GLU A 5 3.40 4.05 -5.99
N LEU A 6 2.63 3.19 -5.32
CA LEU A 6 1.22 3.46 -5.03
C LEU A 6 1.04 4.71 -4.16
N LEU A 7 1.93 4.94 -3.20
CA LEU A 7 1.92 6.12 -2.33
C LEU A 7 2.71 7.31 -2.89
N GLU A 8 3.25 7.19 -4.10
CA GLU A 8 4.12 8.20 -4.73
C GLU A 8 5.29 8.61 -3.82
N LEU A 9 5.89 7.61 -3.15
CA LEU A 9 7.02 7.77 -2.23
C LEU A 9 8.28 7.11 -2.80
N PRO A 10 9.47 7.63 -2.49
CA PRO A 10 10.71 6.94 -2.80
C PRO A 10 10.87 5.69 -1.93
N VAL A 11 11.43 4.63 -2.50
CA VAL A 11 11.76 3.40 -1.77
C VAL A 11 12.76 3.72 -0.66
N SER A 12 12.35 3.51 0.59
CA SER A 12 13.16 3.76 1.78
C SER A 12 12.84 2.75 2.87
N LEU A 13 13.85 2.34 3.64
CA LEU A 13 13.66 1.51 4.84
C LEU A 13 12.96 2.27 5.96
N LYS A 14 13.00 3.61 5.91
CA LYS A 14 12.36 4.51 6.86
C LYS A 14 11.68 5.64 6.09
N PRO A 15 10.46 5.43 5.58
CA PRO A 15 9.68 6.48 4.96
C PRO A 15 9.37 7.58 5.98
N ASP A 16 9.31 8.83 5.52
CA ASP A 16 8.93 9.95 6.37
C ASP A 16 7.45 9.82 6.76
N PRO A 17 7.12 9.69 8.07
CA PRO A 17 5.74 9.53 8.52
C PRO A 17 4.83 10.71 8.15
N VAL A 18 5.39 11.93 8.01
CA VAL A 18 4.64 13.11 7.59
C VAL A 18 4.28 13.02 6.11
N ALA A 19 5.25 12.68 5.26
CA ALA A 19 5.02 12.46 3.84
C ALA A 19 4.06 11.28 3.60
N LEU A 20 4.23 10.18 4.34
CA LEU A 20 3.38 8.99 4.26
C LEU A 20 1.92 9.32 4.54
N SER A 21 1.64 9.97 5.66
CA SER A 21 0.28 10.37 6.04
C SER A 21 -0.30 11.34 5.01
N GLY A 22 0.48 12.34 4.58
CA GLY A 22 0.06 13.31 3.57
C GLY A 22 -0.33 12.67 2.24
N ARG A 23 0.49 11.76 1.73
CA ARG A 23 0.22 11.01 0.49
C ARG A 23 -0.98 10.09 0.63
N PHE A 24 -1.07 9.34 1.73
CA PHE A 24 -2.21 8.48 2.01
C PHE A 24 -3.53 9.26 2.02
N PHE A 25 -3.61 10.40 2.71
CA PHE A 25 -4.84 11.20 2.75
C PHE A 25 -5.18 11.85 1.41
N ALA A 26 -4.18 12.20 0.59
CA ALA A 26 -4.41 12.75 -0.75
C ALA A 26 -4.96 11.67 -1.70
N LEU A 27 -4.35 10.49 -1.70
CA LEU A 27 -4.71 9.37 -2.58
C LEU A 27 -6.02 8.70 -2.14
N SER A 28 -6.25 8.54 -0.83
CA SER A 28 -7.50 8.01 -0.30
C SER A 28 -8.70 8.89 -0.68
N ARG A 29 -8.52 10.21 -0.71
CA ARG A 29 -9.53 11.13 -1.27
C ARG A 29 -9.71 10.97 -2.77
N LYS A 30 -8.62 10.80 -3.53
CA LYS A 30 -8.68 10.61 -4.99
C LYS A 30 -9.43 9.34 -5.39
N TYR A 31 -9.26 8.25 -4.65
CA TYR A 31 -9.91 6.97 -4.91
C TYR A 31 -11.10 6.70 -3.99
N HIS A 32 -11.65 7.74 -3.34
CA HIS A 32 -12.76 7.54 -2.41
C HIS A 32 -13.99 7.04 -3.19
N PRO A 33 -14.67 5.97 -2.73
CA PRO A 33 -15.82 5.40 -3.43
C PRO A 33 -16.94 6.42 -3.65
N ASP A 34 -17.08 7.42 -2.78
CA ASP A 34 -18.07 8.50 -2.98
C ASP A 34 -17.85 9.30 -4.28
N TYR A 35 -16.62 9.50 -4.73
CA TYR A 35 -16.35 10.20 -6.00
C TYR A 35 -16.60 9.30 -7.22
N HIS A 36 -16.58 7.98 -7.02
CA HIS A 36 -16.84 6.97 -8.03
C HIS A 36 -18.28 6.41 -7.96
N ALA A 37 -19.14 6.95 -7.09
CA ALA A 37 -20.52 6.47 -6.92
C ALA A 37 -21.38 6.56 -8.19
N ASN A 38 -21.05 7.51 -9.09
CA ASN A 38 -21.68 7.65 -10.41
C ASN A 38 -20.88 7.01 -11.56
N ALA A 39 -19.75 6.35 -11.25
CA ALA A 39 -18.93 5.65 -12.24
C ALA A 39 -19.45 4.23 -12.49
N SER A 40 -18.93 3.59 -13.53
CA SER A 40 -19.27 2.20 -13.87
C SER A 40 -18.94 1.25 -12.72
N LEU A 41 -19.61 0.09 -12.66
CA LEU A 41 -19.32 -0.94 -11.64
C LEU A 41 -17.86 -1.38 -11.63
N GLU A 42 -17.22 -1.44 -12.81
CA GLU A 42 -15.78 -1.68 -12.96
C GLU A 42 -14.93 -0.59 -12.29
N ASP A 43 -15.23 0.68 -12.54
CA ASP A 43 -14.50 1.81 -11.95
C ASP A 43 -14.65 1.85 -10.43
N GLN A 44 -15.81 1.47 -9.90
CA GLN A 44 -16.06 1.37 -8.46
C GLN A 44 -15.25 0.23 -7.82
N ALA A 45 -15.19 -0.92 -8.48
CA ALA A 45 -14.37 -2.05 -8.04
C ALA A 45 -12.88 -1.69 -8.05
N ASP A 46 -12.41 -1.04 -9.10
CA ASP A 46 -11.02 -0.56 -9.21
C ASP A 46 -10.67 0.47 -8.13
N ALA A 47 -11.57 1.43 -7.87
CA ALA A 47 -11.37 2.42 -6.81
C ALA A 47 -11.30 1.76 -5.43
N LEU A 48 -12.17 0.78 -5.17
CA LEU A 48 -12.19 0.01 -3.93
C LEU A 48 -10.89 -0.79 -3.76
N GLU A 49 -10.42 -1.46 -4.81
CA GLU A 49 -9.17 -2.23 -4.78
C GLU A 49 -7.98 -1.30 -4.49
N LYS A 50 -7.88 -0.16 -5.19
CA LYS A 50 -6.82 0.83 -4.96
C LYS A 50 -6.86 1.38 -3.54
N SER A 51 -8.03 1.68 -3.02
CA SER A 51 -8.20 2.13 -1.63
C SER A 51 -7.76 1.05 -0.64
N ALA A 52 -8.12 -0.22 -0.88
CA ALA A 52 -7.68 -1.33 -0.04
C ALA A 52 -6.15 -1.51 -0.07
N GLN A 53 -5.52 -1.37 -1.24
CA GLN A 53 -4.06 -1.42 -1.38
C GLN A 53 -3.38 -0.25 -0.65
N LEU A 54 -3.91 0.98 -0.75
CA LEU A 54 -3.41 2.15 -0.03
C LEU A 54 -3.42 1.97 1.48
N ASN A 55 -4.50 1.40 2.02
CA ASN A 55 -4.61 1.11 3.44
C ASN A 55 -3.58 0.06 3.89
N ARG A 56 -3.34 -0.98 3.09
CA ARG A 56 -2.30 -1.98 3.39
C ARG A 56 -0.91 -1.37 3.35
N ALA A 57 -0.59 -0.61 2.30
CA ALA A 57 0.67 0.10 2.14
C ALA A 57 0.95 1.02 3.34
N TYR A 58 -0.05 1.81 3.74
CA TYR A 58 0.04 2.72 4.88
C TYR A 58 0.33 1.97 6.18
N ARG A 59 -0.36 0.86 6.46
CA ARG A 59 -0.13 0.04 7.66
C ARG A 59 1.28 -0.55 7.69
N ILE A 60 1.77 -1.08 6.57
CA ILE A 60 3.13 -1.64 6.46
C ILE A 60 4.17 -0.55 6.74
N PHE A 61 4.01 0.63 6.16
CA PHE A 61 4.96 1.74 6.30
C PHE A 61 4.91 2.45 7.66
N GLN A 62 3.83 2.26 8.43
CA GLN A 62 3.77 2.69 9.82
C GLN A 62 4.61 1.82 10.76
N ASN A 63 4.84 0.56 10.39
CA ASN A 63 5.60 -0.39 11.18
C ASN A 63 7.03 -0.54 10.62
N PRO A 64 8.07 -0.10 11.36
CA PRO A 64 9.45 -0.18 10.87
C PRO A 64 9.87 -1.60 10.50
N ASP A 65 9.48 -2.60 11.28
CA ASP A 65 9.83 -4.00 11.03
C ASP A 65 9.17 -4.53 9.76
N GLU A 66 7.89 -4.20 9.53
CA GLU A 66 7.18 -4.61 8.31
C GLU A 66 7.69 -3.84 7.08
N THR A 67 8.06 -2.56 7.24
CA THR A 67 8.69 -1.76 6.18
C THR A 67 10.00 -2.40 5.73
N ILE A 68 10.86 -2.77 6.67
CA ILE A 68 12.14 -3.41 6.37
C ILE A 68 11.90 -4.74 5.66
N LYS A 69 11.01 -5.59 6.18
CA LYS A 69 10.62 -6.85 5.53
C LYS A 69 10.15 -6.62 4.09
N TYR A 70 9.27 -5.63 3.88
CA TYR A 70 8.74 -5.30 2.57
C TYR A 70 9.83 -4.84 1.60
N VAL A 71 10.74 -3.96 2.03
CA VAL A 71 11.86 -3.52 1.20
C VAL A 71 12.82 -4.67 0.87
N LEU A 72 13.03 -5.61 1.79
CA LEU A 72 13.84 -6.80 1.54
C LEU A 72 13.16 -7.73 0.52
N MET A 73 11.85 -7.94 0.62
CA MET A 73 11.07 -8.68 -0.38
C MET A 73 11.14 -8.03 -1.76
N LEU A 74 10.99 -6.70 -1.84
CA LEU A 74 11.14 -5.95 -3.09
C LEU A 74 12.52 -6.12 -3.74
N LYS A 75 13.57 -6.33 -2.94
CA LYS A 75 14.93 -6.57 -3.42
C LYS A 75 15.22 -8.04 -3.73
N GLY A 76 14.26 -8.95 -3.51
CA GLY A 76 14.46 -10.39 -3.62
C GLY A 76 15.43 -10.95 -2.58
N LEU A 77 15.63 -10.23 -1.46
CA LEU A 77 16.53 -10.62 -0.37
C LEU A 77 15.79 -11.31 0.79
N LEU A 78 14.46 -11.35 0.71
CA LEU A 78 13.59 -12.06 1.64
C LEU A 78 12.54 -12.78 0.79
N GLU A 79 12.51 -14.10 0.86
CA GLU A 79 11.36 -14.87 0.42
C GLU A 79 10.35 -14.88 1.58
N GLU A 80 9.07 -14.66 1.28
CA GLU A 80 8.03 -14.91 2.28
C GLU A 80 8.19 -16.38 2.70
N GLU A 81 8.50 -16.65 3.96
CA GLU A 81 8.32 -17.99 4.50
C GLU A 81 6.84 -18.30 4.26
N GLU A 82 6.55 -19.13 3.25
CA GLU A 82 5.30 -19.87 3.20
C GLU A 82 5.19 -20.50 4.58
N LYS A 83 4.30 -19.95 5.42
CA LYS A 83 3.99 -20.54 6.72
C LYS A 83 3.66 -21.99 6.42
N TYR A 84 4.62 -22.88 6.70
CA TYR A 84 4.43 -24.31 6.57
C TYR A 84 3.13 -24.63 7.29
N SER A 85 2.11 -24.97 6.51
CA SER A 85 0.96 -25.68 7.02
C SER A 85 1.50 -27.05 7.40
N LEU A 86 1.97 -27.18 8.65
CA LEU A 86 2.25 -28.48 9.25
C LEU A 86 0.96 -29.28 9.12
N SER A 87 0.99 -30.16 8.11
CA SER A 87 -0.02 -31.19 7.85
C SER A 87 0.15 -32.32 8.84
#